data_AF-A0A1B1ADF4-F1
#
_entry.id   AF-A0A1B1ADF4-F1
#
_cell.length_a   1.000
_cell.length_b   1.000
_cell.length_c   1.000
_cell.angle_alpha   90.00
_cell.angle_beta   90.00
_cell.angle_gamma   90.00
#
_symmetry.space_group_name_H-M   'P 1'
#
loop_
_entity.id
_entity.type
_entity.pdbx_description
1 polymer ?
#
loop_
_entity_poly.entity_id
_entity_poly.type
_entity_poly.pdbx_seq_one_letter_code
_entity_poly.pdbx_strand_id
1 'polypeptide(L)' 'MSKEQARPEITAALTKGMIVDAIMLTVGGALWFATGEMVWFIGAFIIGSLAFPLLLAQAGAFTRPDERR' A
#
# COMPACT_ATOMS: atom_id res chain seq x y z
N MET A 1 -25.10 1.83 -3.55
CA MET A 1 -23.70 1.36 -3.53
C MET A 1 -23.55 0.32 -4.63
N SER A 2 -22.95 0.68 -5.77
CA SER A 2 -22.85 -0.19 -6.96
C SER A 2 -22.03 -1.44 -6.62
N LYS A 3 -22.47 -2.62 -7.07
CA LYS A 3 -21.87 -3.95 -6.83
C LYS A 3 -20.50 -4.15 -7.51
N GLU A 4 -19.82 -3.06 -7.85
CA GLU A 4 -18.51 -3.01 -8.48
C GLU A 4 -17.35 -3.18 -7.47
N GLN A 5 -17.68 -3.24 -6.17
CA GLN A 5 -16.77 -3.09 -5.03
C GLN A 5 -16.24 -4.37 -4.37
N ALA A 6 -16.41 -5.56 -4.95
CA ALA A 6 -15.89 -6.79 -4.34
C ALA A 6 -15.12 -7.66 -5.34
N ARG A 7 -14.18 -7.07 -6.10
CA ARG A 7 -13.15 -7.87 -6.77
C ARG A 7 -12.20 -8.39 -5.69
N PRO A 8 -12.15 -9.71 -5.42
CA PRO A 8 -11.31 -10.26 -4.34
C PRO A 8 -9.84 -9.90 -4.53
N GLU A 9 -9.40 -9.63 -5.77
CA GLU A 9 -8.06 -9.17 -6.10
C GLU A 9 -7.78 -7.76 -5.55
N ILE A 10 -8.76 -6.85 -5.61
CA ILE A 10 -8.64 -5.48 -5.08
C ILE A 10 -8.63 -5.54 -3.55
N THR A 11 -9.52 -6.34 -2.95
CA THR A 11 -9.52 -6.54 -1.49
C THR A 11 -8.20 -7.14 -1.01
N ALA A 12 -7.68 -8.15 -1.70
CA ALA A 12 -6.38 -8.75 -1.38
C ALA A 12 -5.22 -7.74 -1.53
N ALA A 13 -5.25 -6.90 -2.57
CA ALA A 13 -4.26 -5.84 -2.76
C ALA A 13 -4.31 -4.79 -1.64
N LEU A 14 -5.50 -4.38 -1.19
CA LEU A 14 -5.67 -3.49 -0.04
C LEU A 14 -5.14 -4.12 1.25
N THR A 15 -5.47 -5.38 1.53
CA THR A 15 -4.96 -6.09 2.71
C THR A 15 -3.43 -6.19 2.69
N LYS A 16 -2.84 -6.54 1.54
CA LYS A 16 -1.38 -6.56 1.39
C LYS A 16 -0.77 -5.18 1.58
N GLY A 17 -1.40 -4.13 1.05
CA GLY A 17 -0.98 -2.74 1.23
C GLY A 17 -0.95 -2.34 2.71
N MET A 18 -2.01 -2.65 3.46
CA MET A 18 -2.07 -2.36 4.90
C MET A 18 -0.99 -3.09 5.70
N ILE A 19 -0.70 -4.36 5.35
CA ILE A 19 0.35 -5.13 6.03
C ILE A 19 1.72 -4.50 5.77
N VAL A 20 2.01 -4.15 4.52
CA VAL A 20 3.28 -3.49 4.15
C VAL A 20 3.43 -2.16 4.88
N ASP A 21 2.37 -1.36 4.93
CA ASP A 21 2.38 -0.06 5.59
C ASP A 21 2.60 -0.19 7.11
N ALA A 22 1.92 -1.15 7.76
CA ALA A 22 2.11 -1.44 9.19
C ALA A 22 3.55 -1.87 9.51
N ILE A 23 4.16 -2.71 8.66
CA ILE A 23 5.55 -3.13 8.82
C ILE A 23 6.49 -1.94 8.66
N MET A 24 6.31 -1.14 7.61
CA MET A 24 7.17 0.02 7.35
C MET A 24 7.08 1.04 8.49
N LEU A 25 5.88 1.40 8.93
CA LEU A 25 5.69 2.32 10.04
C LEU A 25 6.31 1.82 11.35
N THR A 26 6.22 0.50 11.61
CA THR A 26 6.85 -0.12 12.78
C THR A 26 8.37 -0.01 12.71
N VAL A 27 8.97 -0.32 11.56
CA VAL A 27 10.42 -0.24 11.35
C VAL A 27 10.91 1.21 11.40
N GLY A 28 10.24 2.12 10.69
CA GLY A 28 10.58 3.54 10.70
C GLY A 28 10.43 4.18 12.07
N GLY A 29 9.40 3.79 12.83
CA GLY A 29 9.21 4.21 14.21
C GLY A 29 10.32 3.69 15.13
N ALA A 30 10.67 2.41 15.03
CA ALA A 30 11.77 1.82 15.80
C ALA A 30 13.12 2.52 15.52
N LEU A 31 13.41 2.80 14.24
CA LEU A 31 14.63 3.52 13.85
C LEU A 31 14.61 4.96 14.35
N TRP A 32 13.47 5.65 14.29
CA TRP A 32 13.34 6.98 14.87
C TRP A 32 13.59 6.97 16.39
N PHE A 33 13.01 6.02 17.14
CA PHE A 33 13.27 5.89 18.58
C PHE A 33 14.74 5.56 18.89
N ALA A 34 15.40 4.76 18.06
CA ALA A 34 16.79 4.35 18.27
C ALA A 34 17.80 5.46 17.93
N THR A 35 17.51 6.30 16.93
CA THR A 35 18.46 7.28 16.39
C THR A 35 18.13 8.73 16.73
N GLY A 36 16.88 9.01 17.11
CA GLY A 36 16.35 10.37 17.26
C GLY A 36 16.01 11.06 15.94
N GLU A 37 16.35 10.46 14.80
CA GLU A 37 16.21 11.08 13.48
C GLU A 37 14.83 10.80 12.86
N MET A 38 14.01 11.84 12.72
CA MET A 38 12.64 11.72 12.21
C MET A 38 12.58 11.30 10.72
N VAL A 39 13.71 11.42 10.00
CA VAL A 39 13.84 11.02 8.59
C VAL A 39 13.50 9.55 8.37
N TRP A 40 13.78 8.68 9.33
CA TRP A 40 13.48 7.25 9.23
C TRP A 40 11.98 6.99 9.24
N PHE A 41 11.25 7.68 10.11
CA PHE A 41 9.80 7.55 10.19
C PHE A 41 9.13 8.12 8.93
N ILE A 42 9.56 9.30 8.48
CA ILE A 42 9.05 9.94 7.26
C ILE A 42 9.33 9.07 6.03
N GLY A 43 10.57 8.58 5.88
CA GLY A 43 10.96 7.72 4.78
C GLY A 43 10.15 6.43 4.74
N ALA A 44 9.94 5.80 5.89
CA ALA A 44 9.11 4.60 5.98
C ALA A 44 7.65 4.85 5.60
N PHE A 45 7.06 5.96 6.04
CA PHE A 45 5.70 6.34 5.67
C PHE A 45 5.55 6.58 4.16
N ILE A 46 6.50 7.27 3.53
CA ILE A 46 6.50 7.52 2.09
C ILE A 46 6.60 6.18 1.32
N ILE A 47 7.53 5.32 1.71
CA ILE A 47 7.73 4.02 1.06
C ILE A 47 6.50 3.11 1.23
N GLY A 48 5.92 3.06 2.44
CA GLY A 48 4.70 2.30 2.72
C GLY A 48 3.51 2.78 1.90
N SER A 49 3.32 4.11 1.82
CA SER A 49 2.26 4.73 1.01
C SER A 49 2.38 4.44 -0.48
N LEU A 50 3.60 4.32 -1.01
CA LEU A 50 3.83 3.99 -2.43
C LEU A 50 3.50 2.53 -2.78
N ALA A 51 3.45 1.63 -1.81
CA ALA A 51 3.06 0.24 -2.05
C ALA A 51 1.58 0.11 -2.44
N PHE A 52 0.70 0.98 -1.90
CA PHE A 52 -0.73 0.98 -2.20
C PHE A 52 -1.08 1.15 -3.69
N PRO A 53 -0.64 2.22 -4.38
CA PRO A 53 -0.96 2.41 -5.79
C PRO A 53 -0.34 1.31 -6.67
N LEU A 54 0.83 0.79 -6.30
CA LEU A 54 1.47 -0.32 -7.02
C LEU A 54 0.66 -1.62 -6.92
N LEU A 55 0.16 -1.96 -5.73
CA LEU A 55 -0.66 -3.16 -5.52
C LEU A 55 -2.04 -3.02 -6.17
N LEU A 56 -2.63 -1.83 -6.16
CA LEU A 56 -3.88 -1.55 -6.88
C LEU A 56 -3.69 -1.66 -8.41
N ALA A 57 -2.58 -1.16 -8.93
CA ALA A 57 -2.24 -1.31 -10.35
C ALA A 57 -2.09 -2.80 -10.73
N GLN A 58 -1.41 -3.59 -9.90
CA GLN A 58 -1.29 -5.04 -10.11
C GLN A 58 -2.63 -5.78 -10.04
N ALA A 59 -3.55 -5.33 -9.18
CA ALA A 59 -4.91 -5.87 -9.12
C ALA A 59 -5.78 -5.48 -10.33
N GLY A 60 -5.24 -4.72 -11.29
CA GLY A 60 -5.98 -4.27 -12.47
C GLY A 60 -7.04 -3.22 -12.13
N ALA A 61 -6.83 -2.44 -11.06
CA ALA A 61 -7.72 -1.35 -10.68
C ALA A 61 -7.72 -0.21 -11.71
N PHE A 62 -6.65 -0.08 -12.50
CA PHE A 62 -6.49 0.99 -13.49
C PHE A 62 -6.60 0.52 -14.96
N THR A 63 -6.83 -0.77 -15.23
CA THR A 63 -7.00 -1.28 -16.60
C THR A 63 -8.44 -1.12 -17.08
N ARG A 64 -8.61 -0.45 -18.23
CA ARG A 64 -9.92 -0.23 -18.86
C ARG A 64 -10.56 -1.58 -19.24
N PRO A 65 -11.90 -1.70 -19.23
CA PRO A 65 -12.59 -2.92 -19.65
C PRO A 65 -12.22 -3.39 -21.07
N ASP A 66 -11.84 -2.46 -21.94
CA ASP A 66 -11.68 -2.68 -23.38
C ASP A 66 -10.35 -3.34 -23.77
N GLU A 67 -9.34 -3.30 -22.89
CA GLU A 67 -7.99 -3.87 -23.12
C GLU A 67 -7.84 -5.34 -22.67
N ARG A 68 -8.93 -5.97 -22.18
CA ARG A 68 -8.93 -7.38 -21.71
C ARG A 68 -9.48 -8.36 -22.77
N ARG A 69 -9.23 -8.12 -24.06
CA ARG A 69 -9.57 -9.04 -25.16
C ARG A 69 -8.33 -9.74 -25.70
#